data_AF-A0A8J3CK65-F1
#
_entry.id   AF-A0A8J3CK65-F1
#
_cell.length_a   1.000
_cell.length_b   1.000
_cell.length_c   1.000
_cell.angle_alpha   90.00
_cell.angle_beta   90.00
_cell.angle_gamma   90.00
#
_symmetry.space_group_name_H-M   'P 1'
#
loop_
_entity.id
_entity.type
_entity.pdbx_description
1 polymer ?
#
loop_
_entity_poly.entity_id
_entity_poly.type
_entity_poly.pdbx_seq_one_letter_code
_entity_poly.pdbx_strand_id
1 'polypeptide(L)' 'MATRQQFATEAPELAALVRARLEAARRHVLATVRKDGSPRVSGTEVDFYGPDLVLGSMWLARKA' A
#
# COMPACT_ATOMS: atom_id res chain seq x y z
N MET A 1 -6.90 15.42 0.12
CA MET A 1 -5.80 14.47 -0.13
C MET A 1 -5.84 14.10 -1.61
N ALA A 2 -4.68 13.92 -2.25
CA ALA A 2 -4.62 13.49 -3.64
C ALA A 2 -5.10 12.05 -3.79
N THR A 3 -5.76 11.73 -4.90
CA THR A 3 -6.16 10.36 -5.23
C THR A 3 -5.01 9.62 -5.92
N ARG A 4 -5.06 8.28 -5.93
CA ARG A 4 -4.08 7.49 -6.69
C ARG A 4 -4.16 7.77 -8.19
N GLN A 5 -5.36 8.05 -8.70
CA GLN A 5 -5.55 8.45 -10.09
C GLN A 5 -4.85 9.79 -10.38
N GLN A 6 -5.02 10.79 -9.52
CA GLN A 6 -4.36 12.09 -9.68
C GLN A 6 -2.83 11.92 -9.68
N PHE A 7 -2.30 11.14 -8.74
CA PHE A 7 -0.87 10.80 -8.69
C PHE A 7 -0.38 10.12 -9.98
N ALA A 8 -1.13 9.16 -10.52
CA ALA A 8 -0.75 8.46 -11.74
C ALA A 8 -0.75 9.38 -12.98
N THR A 9 -1.66 10.38 -13.02
CA THR A 9 -1.69 11.39 -14.08
C THR A 9 -0.55 12.39 -13.97
N GLU A 10 -0.26 12.87 -12.76
CA GLU A 10 0.75 13.91 -12.51
C GLU A 10 2.19 13.38 -12.56
N ALA A 11 2.41 12.11 -12.21
CA ALA A 11 3.73 11.48 -12.16
C ALA A 11 3.72 10.06 -12.76
N PRO A 12 3.46 9.91 -14.08
CA PRO A 12 3.23 8.61 -14.71
C PRO A 12 4.42 7.66 -14.63
N GLU A 13 5.65 8.15 -14.81
CA GLU A 13 6.87 7.33 -14.73
C GLU A 13 7.08 6.79 -13.31
N LEU A 14 6.90 7.64 -12.30
CA LEU A 14 7.03 7.23 -10.89
C LEU A 14 5.93 6.24 -10.51
N ALA A 15 4.69 6.46 -10.98
CA ALA A 15 3.60 5.53 -10.75
C ALA A 15 3.89 4.14 -11.34
N ALA A 16 4.46 4.07 -12.55
CA ALA A 16 4.89 2.82 -13.18
C ALA A 16 5.99 2.11 -12.37
N LEU A 17 7.01 2.86 -11.91
CA LEU A 17 8.09 2.30 -11.09
C LEU A 17 7.58 1.74 -9.76
N VAL A 18 6.68 2.46 -9.08
CA VAL A 18 6.08 2.03 -7.82
C VAL A 18 5.23 0.78 -8.01
N ARG A 19 4.40 0.74 -9.06
CA ARG A 19 3.61 -0.45 -9.40
C ARG A 19 4.51 -1.66 -9.65
N ALA A 20 5.50 -1.52 -10.54
CA ALA A 20 6.43 -2.60 -10.86
C ALA A 20 7.15 -3.12 -9.61
N ARG A 21 7.55 -2.22 -8.70
CA ARG A 21 8.23 -2.61 -7.46
C ARG A 21 7.34 -3.40 -6.50
N LEU A 22 6.06 -3.06 -6.42
CA LEU A 22 5.08 -3.72 -5.56
C LEU A 22 4.61 -5.04 -6.16
N GLU A 23 4.44 -5.12 -7.48
CA GLU A 23 4.06 -6.37 -8.17
C GLU A 23 5.22 -7.40 -8.21
N ALA A 24 6.47 -6.95 -8.11
CA ALA A 24 7.65 -7.83 -8.11
C ALA A 24 7.70 -8.82 -6.93
N ALA A 25 6.93 -8.58 -5.86
CA ALA A 25 6.87 -9.50 -4.72
C ALA A 25 5.45 -9.58 -4.18
N ARG A 26 4.88 -10.79 -4.04
CA ARG A 26 3.55 -10.94 -3.43
C ARG A 26 3.49 -10.48 -1.97
N ARG A 27 4.59 -10.66 -1.22
CA ARG A 27 4.66 -10.45 0.24
C ARG A 27 5.39 -9.16 0.57
N HIS A 28 4.80 -8.35 1.43
CA HIS A 28 5.29 -7.04 1.86
C HIS A 28 5.24 -6.90 3.37
N VAL A 29 5.97 -5.91 3.88
CA VAL A 29 5.92 -5.47 5.27
C VAL A 29 5.17 -4.14 5.32
N LEU A 30 4.05 -4.12 6.05
CA LEU A 30 3.31 -2.91 6.37
C LEU A 30 3.74 -2.39 7.73
N ALA A 31 4.25 -1.16 7.76
CA ALA A 31 4.55 -0.44 8.99
C ALA A 31 3.43 0.56 9.29
N THR A 32 2.84 0.48 10.49
CA THR A 32 1.84 1.41 10.98
C THR A 32 2.27 2.00 12.32
N VAL A 33 1.67 3.13 12.68
CA VAL A 33 1.83 3.77 14.00
C VAL A 33 0.62 3.41 14.85
N ARG A 34 0.86 2.94 16.08
CA ARG A 34 -0.22 2.65 17.03
C ARG A 34 -0.78 3.94 17.64
N LYS A 35 -1.93 3.83 18.31
CA LYS A 35 -2.53 4.96 19.04
C LYS A 35 -1.62 5.56 20.11
N ASP A 36 -0.74 4.74 20.70
CA ASP A 36 0.26 5.17 21.69
C ASP A 36 1.56 5.72 21.05
N GLY A 37 1.62 5.82 19.72
CA GLY A 37 2.79 6.31 18.97
C GLY A 37 3.86 5.25 18.70
N SER A 38 3.76 4.05 19.28
CA SER A 38 4.75 2.99 19.03
C SER A 38 4.62 2.41 17.60
N PRO A 39 5.73 2.02 16.96
CA PRO A 39 5.69 1.41 15.64
C PRO A 39 5.15 -0.03 15.70
N ARG A 40 4.49 -0.46 14.62
CA ARG A 40 4.07 -1.84 14.40
C ARG A 40 4.41 -2.27 12.99
N VAL A 41 4.96 -3.47 12.85
CA VAL A 41 5.18 -4.11 11.54
C VAL A 41 4.32 -5.36 11.41
N SER A 42 3.82 -5.64 10.22
CA SER A 42 3.06 -6.85 9.92
C SER A 42 3.26 -7.27 8.47
N GLY A 43 3.33 -8.58 8.23
CA GLY A 43 3.29 -9.13 6.88
C GLY A 43 1.95 -8.88 6.21
N THR A 44 1.97 -8.57 4.92
CA THR A 44 0.77 -8.35 4.12
C THR A 44 1.00 -8.69 2.66
N GLU A 45 -0.10 -8.85 1.93
CA GLU A 45 -0.11 -8.87 0.47
C GLU A 45 -0.62 -7.53 -0.04
N VAL A 46 -0.15 -7.15 -1.22
CA VAL A 46 -0.48 -5.91 -1.91
C VAL A 46 -0.99 -6.29 -3.29
N ASP A 47 -2.04 -5.62 -3.75
CA ASP A 47 -2.56 -5.75 -5.10
C ASP A 47 -3.06 -4.38 -5.60
N PHE A 48 -3.54 -4.32 -6.84
CA PHE A 48 -4.10 -3.11 -7.43
C PHE A 48 -5.49 -3.34 -8.02
N TYR A 49 -6.41 -2.45 -7.72
CA TYR A 49 -7.72 -2.37 -8.38
C TYR A 49 -7.78 -1.06 -9.20
N GLY A 50 -7.53 -1.15 -10.50
CA GLY A 50 -7.33 0.03 -11.34
C GLY A 50 -6.11 0.84 -10.84
N PRO A 51 -6.26 2.15 -10.57
CA PRO A 51 -5.17 2.97 -10.02
C PRO A 51 -4.94 2.75 -8.52
N ASP A 52 -5.88 2.13 -7.82
CA ASP A 52 -5.89 2.06 -6.37
C ASP A 52 -5.08 0.88 -5.84
N LEU A 53 -4.28 1.17 -4.81
CA LEU A 53 -3.50 0.17 -4.08
C LEU A 53 -4.38 -0.46 -3.00
N VAL A 54 -4.47 -1.79 -3.00
CA VAL A 54 -5.22 -2.55 -2.00
C VAL A 54 -4.31 -3.44 -1.18
N LEU A 55 -4.71 -3.70 0.07
CA LEU A 55 -3.95 -4.49 1.04
C LEU A 55 -4.83 -5.64 1.55
N GLY A 56 -4.28 -6.86 1.55
CA GLY A 56 -4.96 -8.01 2.14
C GLY A 56 -5.01 -7.93 3.66
N SER A 57 -6.22 -7.98 4.25
CA SER A 57 -6.40 -8.00 5.70
C SER A 57 -7.60 -8.83 6.13
N MET A 58 -7.53 -9.39 7.34
CA MET A 58 -8.66 -10.03 7.99
C MET A 58 -9.53 -8.99 8.71
N TRP A 59 -10.81 -9.30 8.86
CA TRP A 59 -11.72 -8.52 9.70
C TRP A 59 -11.16 -8.38 11.13
N LEU A 60 -11.23 -7.17 11.70
CA LEU A 60 -10.68 -6.79 13.02
C LEU A 60 -9.16 -6.91 13.18
N ALA A 61 -8.41 -7.12 12.09
CA ALA A 61 -6.96 -7.07 12.18
C ALA A 61 -6.49 -5.67 12.56
N ARG A 62 -5.64 -5.57 13.59
CA ARG A 62 -5.10 -4.28 14.10
C ARG A 62 -4.22 -3.49 13.11
N LYS A 63 -4.01 -4.01 11.90
CA LYS A 63 -3.27 -3.36 10.82
C LYS A 63 -4.20 -2.71 9.78
N ALA A 64 -5.50 -2.96 9.88
CA ALA A 64 -6.57 -2.40 9.05
C ALA A 64 -7.39 -1.39 9.84
#